data_AF-A0A843V5X6-F1
#
_entry.id   AF-A0A843V5X6-F1
#
_cell.length_a   1.000
_cell.length_b   1.000
_cell.length_c   1.000
_cell.angle_alpha   90.00
_cell.angle_beta   90.00
_cell.angle_gamma   90.00
#
_symmetry.space_group_name_H-M   'P 1'
#
loop_
_entity.id
_entity.type
_entity.pdbx_description
1 polymer ?
#
loop_
_entity_poly.entity_id
_entity_poly.type
_entity_poly.pdbx_seq_one_letter_code
_entity_poly.pdbx_strand_id
1 'polypeptide(L)'
;MVRGGRSGRVSTSVGRGSASPSMLVVPVIDVGSHHPTADEEGPQLPGRQPCWISGGKIDPGSVSRYIMTLVHAHISEPVDSWKEFPPSVRELLFDMFMRRFVFMRPEDLPRARVVWESTARTNLRKSMWEARDKATKTIGSRDPTTWMDYGPVWLRRDYWESLCHRWATGPWQERSQAAKRNRATHAEKNLHTSGSLERAPTFRELFDRTHKRKGTDDYVSESARTIVETYERTMTDRYAEGTRQLDLDPEAWVDAVGVPRKGRVYGFGDSLDTTPVLSSYASLIAPPTYASSSAAPPGSGGEDMRTLIW
;
A
#
# COMPACT_ATOMS: atom_id res chain seq x y z
N MET A 1 -1.43 -36.66 -84.17
CA MET A 1 -0.23 -35.94 -83.70
C MET A 1 0.42 -36.78 -82.60
N VAL A 2 1.54 -37.46 -82.93
CA VAL A 2 2.91 -37.17 -82.46
C VAL A 2 3.08 -37.46 -80.96
N ARG A 3 3.74 -38.59 -80.63
CA ARG A 3 5.03 -38.72 -79.90
C ARG A 3 5.13 -37.81 -78.65
N GLY A 4 5.51 -38.27 -77.46
CA GLY A 4 6.39 -39.37 -77.09
C GLY A 4 7.35 -38.89 -76.00
N GLY A 5 7.89 -39.82 -75.22
CA GLY A 5 9.15 -39.72 -74.46
C GLY A 5 9.08 -39.01 -73.08
N ARG A 6 9.32 -39.67 -71.93
CA ARG A 6 10.53 -40.32 -71.35
C ARG A 6 11.50 -39.34 -70.67
N SER A 7 11.80 -39.69 -69.41
CA SER A 7 13.13 -39.69 -68.75
C SER A 7 13.50 -38.52 -67.83
N GLY A 8 13.99 -38.90 -66.63
CA GLY A 8 14.68 -38.03 -65.68
C GLY A 8 14.80 -38.67 -64.29
N ARG A 9 15.80 -39.53 -64.09
CA ARG A 9 16.20 -40.19 -62.83
C ARG A 9 17.41 -39.46 -62.22
N VAL A 10 17.76 -39.82 -60.97
CA VAL A 10 19.06 -39.72 -60.24
C VAL A 10 19.04 -38.61 -59.16
N SER A 11 18.95 -38.97 -57.86
CA SER A 11 20.03 -39.26 -56.87
C SER A 11 20.91 -38.03 -56.58
N THR A 12 21.42 -37.68 -55.40
CA THR A 12 21.55 -38.20 -54.03
C THR A 12 22.29 -37.08 -53.28
N SER A 13 22.01 -36.79 -52.01
CA SER A 13 23.08 -36.46 -51.05
C SER A 13 22.60 -36.45 -49.60
N VAL A 14 23.48 -36.98 -48.76
CA VAL A 14 23.40 -37.15 -47.32
C VAL A 14 23.94 -35.89 -46.65
N GLY A 15 23.29 -35.42 -45.59
CA GLY A 15 23.82 -34.37 -44.72
C GLY A 15 23.46 -34.64 -43.26
N ARG A 16 24.43 -35.17 -42.50
CA ARG A 16 24.41 -35.23 -41.03
C ARG A 16 24.49 -33.81 -40.47
N GLY A 17 23.65 -33.50 -39.48
CA GLY A 17 23.71 -32.24 -38.72
C GLY A 17 23.21 -32.42 -37.30
N SER A 18 24.15 -32.68 -36.39
CA SER A 18 24.20 -32.34 -34.96
C SER A 18 22.91 -31.85 -34.28
N ALA A 19 22.31 -32.70 -33.42
CA ALA A 19 21.37 -32.29 -32.39
C ALA A 19 22.13 -32.07 -31.07
N SER A 20 22.12 -30.82 -30.60
CA SER A 20 22.51 -30.39 -29.24
C SER A 20 21.34 -29.62 -28.62
N PRO A 21 21.29 -29.49 -27.29
CA PRO A 21 20.19 -29.98 -26.48
C PRO A 21 19.02 -28.99 -26.33
N SER A 22 17.83 -29.58 -26.17
CA SER A 22 16.57 -28.95 -25.80
C SER A 22 16.75 -27.93 -24.68
N MET A 23 16.60 -26.66 -25.02
CA MET A 23 16.32 -25.60 -24.06
C MET A 23 14.97 -25.91 -23.41
N LEU A 24 14.98 -26.05 -22.08
CA LEU A 24 13.78 -26.05 -21.25
C LEU A 24 13.03 -24.76 -21.52
N VAL A 25 11.94 -24.84 -22.28
CA VAL A 25 10.96 -23.77 -22.39
C VAL A 25 10.28 -23.68 -21.04
N VAL A 26 10.72 -22.73 -20.23
CA VAL A 26 10.01 -22.31 -19.03
C VAL A 26 8.68 -21.71 -19.51
N PRO A 27 7.52 -22.24 -19.09
CA PRO A 27 6.26 -21.66 -19.51
C PRO A 27 6.15 -20.24 -18.95
N VAL A 28 5.92 -19.29 -19.86
CA VAL A 28 5.47 -17.94 -19.54
C VAL A 28 4.21 -18.07 -18.72
N ILE A 29 4.27 -17.69 -17.44
CA ILE A 29 3.10 -17.59 -16.59
C ILE A 29 2.35 -16.33 -17.06
N ASP A 30 1.32 -16.56 -17.87
CA ASP A 30 0.32 -15.55 -18.21
C ASP A 30 -0.41 -15.14 -16.91
N VAL A 31 -0.01 -14.02 -16.32
CA VAL A 31 -0.78 -13.38 -15.24
C VAL A 31 -1.87 -12.54 -15.90
N GLY A 32 -2.76 -13.23 -16.60
CA GLY A 32 -3.98 -12.64 -17.12
C GLY A 32 -4.84 -12.16 -15.95
N SER A 33 -5.36 -10.94 -16.05
CA SER A 33 -6.47 -10.45 -15.23
C SER A 33 -7.71 -11.30 -15.50
N HIS A 34 -7.75 -12.51 -14.96
CA HIS A 34 -8.91 -13.38 -15.01
C HIS A 34 -9.93 -12.87 -14.00
N HIS A 35 -10.91 -12.13 -14.53
CA HIS A 35 -12.25 -12.19 -13.97
C HIS A 35 -12.67 -13.66 -13.90
N PRO A 36 -13.13 -14.17 -12.74
CA PRO A 36 -13.67 -15.52 -12.69
C PRO A 36 -14.88 -15.58 -13.63
N THR A 37 -14.78 -16.40 -14.67
CA THR A 37 -15.93 -16.92 -15.41
C THR A 37 -16.76 -17.76 -14.45
N ALA A 38 -18.07 -17.83 -14.71
CA ALA A 38 -19.11 -18.35 -13.81
C ALA A 38 -18.97 -19.81 -13.35
N ASP A 39 -17.87 -20.49 -13.67
CA ASP A 39 -17.67 -21.93 -13.47
C ASP A 39 -16.63 -22.30 -12.39
N GLU A 40 -15.95 -21.32 -11.76
CA GLU A 40 -15.15 -21.55 -10.54
C GLU A 40 -15.91 -21.11 -9.28
N GLU A 41 -17.01 -21.79 -8.98
CA GLU A 41 -17.68 -21.65 -7.69
C GLU A 41 -16.92 -22.44 -6.61
N GLY A 42 -16.04 -21.74 -5.90
CA GLY A 42 -15.64 -22.16 -4.54
C GLY A 42 -16.89 -22.32 -3.65
N PRO A 43 -16.80 -23.03 -2.51
CA PRO A 43 -17.98 -23.44 -1.73
C PRO A 43 -18.85 -22.24 -1.35
N GLN A 44 -19.97 -22.07 -2.07
CA GLN A 44 -20.98 -21.08 -1.76
C GLN A 44 -21.74 -21.54 -0.51
N LEU A 45 -21.38 -20.98 0.63
CA LEU A 45 -22.16 -21.15 1.85
C LEU A 45 -23.48 -20.36 1.69
N PRO A 46 -24.65 -21.01 1.78
CA PRO A 46 -25.93 -20.37 1.49
C PRO A 46 -26.14 -19.13 2.37
N GLY A 47 -26.40 -17.98 1.72
CA GLY A 47 -26.69 -16.70 2.38
C GLY A 47 -25.51 -15.74 2.55
N ARG A 48 -24.26 -16.15 2.28
CA ARG A 48 -23.09 -15.24 2.33
C ARG A 48 -22.84 -14.58 0.97
N GLN A 49 -22.47 -13.31 1.00
CA GLN A 49 -22.11 -12.55 -0.20
C GLN A 49 -20.63 -12.74 -0.56
N PRO A 50 -20.28 -12.95 -1.83
CA PRO A 50 -18.89 -13.05 -2.25
C PRO A 50 -18.17 -11.71 -2.11
N CYS A 51 -16.91 -11.75 -1.68
CA CYS A 51 -15.96 -10.65 -1.74
C CYS A 51 -14.56 -11.15 -2.10
N TRP A 52 -13.67 -10.23 -2.51
CA TRP A 52 -12.27 -10.54 -2.84
C TRP A 52 -11.39 -9.31 -2.58
N ILE A 53 -10.07 -9.53 -2.54
CA ILE A 53 -9.09 -8.47 -2.39
C ILE A 53 -8.59 -8.07 -3.78
N SER A 54 -8.72 -6.80 -4.13
CA SER A 54 -8.16 -6.22 -5.35
C SER A 54 -7.43 -4.93 -5.05
N GLY A 55 -6.17 -4.81 -5.49
CA GLY A 55 -5.36 -3.61 -5.27
C GLY A 55 -5.26 -3.19 -3.80
N GLY A 56 -5.26 -4.14 -2.86
CA GLY A 56 -5.23 -3.87 -1.41
C GLY A 56 -6.53 -3.34 -0.82
N LYS A 57 -7.67 -3.49 -1.52
CA LYS A 57 -9.01 -3.11 -1.05
C LYS A 57 -9.97 -4.30 -1.13
N ILE A 58 -11.07 -4.23 -0.40
CA ILE A 58 -12.14 -5.24 -0.44
C ILE A 58 -13.16 -4.82 -1.49
N ASP A 59 -13.34 -5.70 -2.48
CA ASP A 59 -14.34 -5.59 -3.51
C ASP A 59 -15.46 -6.64 -3.35
N PRO A 60 -16.68 -6.33 -3.83
CA PRO A 60 -17.09 -5.08 -4.47
C PRO A 60 -17.17 -3.89 -3.49
N GLY A 61 -17.10 -2.65 -3.99
CA GLY A 61 -17.15 -1.45 -3.14
C GLY A 61 -18.39 -1.31 -2.24
N SER A 62 -19.47 -2.06 -2.48
CA SER A 62 -20.61 -2.20 -1.56
C SER A 62 -20.21 -2.85 -0.23
N VAL A 63 -19.22 -3.75 -0.22
CA VAL A 63 -18.66 -4.40 0.97
C VAL A 63 -18.03 -3.36 1.89
N SER A 64 -17.23 -2.44 1.32
CA SER A 64 -16.64 -1.33 2.08
C SER A 64 -17.69 -0.42 2.73
N ARG A 65 -18.84 -0.22 2.09
CA ARG A 65 -19.96 0.53 2.68
C ARG A 65 -20.59 -0.22 3.85
N TYR A 66 -20.79 -1.53 3.71
CA TYR A 66 -21.32 -2.37 4.78
C TYR A 66 -20.39 -2.39 6.01
N ILE A 67 -19.07 -2.44 5.81
CA ILE A 67 -18.09 -2.30 6.91
C ILE A 67 -18.39 -1.02 7.71
N MET A 68 -18.63 0.10 7.04
CA MET A 68 -18.96 1.36 7.73
C MET A 68 -20.33 1.34 8.39
N THR A 69 -21.33 0.67 7.81
CA THR A 69 -22.61 0.45 8.49
C THR A 69 -22.43 -0.31 9.80
N LEU A 70 -21.62 -1.39 9.80
CA LEU A 70 -21.28 -2.12 11.01
C LEU A 70 -20.54 -1.26 12.02
N VAL A 71 -19.50 -0.54 11.58
CA VAL A 71 -18.70 0.32 12.46
C VAL A 71 -19.55 1.40 13.10
N HIS A 72 -20.36 2.13 12.33
CA HIS A 72 -21.24 3.18 12.86
C HIS A 72 -22.27 2.63 13.86
N ALA A 73 -22.85 1.46 13.57
CA ALA A 73 -23.85 0.85 14.44
C ALA A 73 -23.30 0.41 15.81
N HIS A 74 -21.99 0.20 15.92
CA HIS A 74 -21.33 -0.27 17.16
C HIS A 74 -20.44 0.79 17.81
N ILE A 75 -20.60 2.06 17.46
CA ILE A 75 -19.99 3.16 18.22
C ILE A 75 -20.72 3.24 19.57
N SER A 76 -20.09 2.70 20.62
CA SER A 76 -20.61 2.70 21.98
C SER A 76 -20.04 3.83 22.85
N GLU A 77 -19.02 4.54 22.36
CA GLU A 77 -18.29 5.59 23.08
C GLU A 77 -17.91 6.72 22.12
N PRO A 78 -17.56 7.92 22.61
CA PRO A 78 -17.06 9.01 21.77
C PRO A 78 -15.64 8.69 21.26
N VAL A 79 -15.55 7.81 20.28
CA VAL A 79 -14.32 7.37 19.63
C VAL A 79 -13.98 8.27 18.43
N ASP A 80 -12.74 8.75 18.35
CA ASP A 80 -12.26 9.61 17.26
C ASP A 80 -11.46 8.85 16.19
N SER A 81 -11.06 7.61 16.52
CA SER A 81 -10.17 6.81 15.69
C SER A 81 -10.35 5.32 15.93
N TRP A 82 -10.01 4.52 14.91
CA TRP A 82 -10.17 3.05 14.92
C TRP A 82 -9.44 2.36 16.09
N LYS A 83 -8.30 2.92 16.50
CA LYS A 83 -7.50 2.37 17.60
C LYS A 83 -8.18 2.48 18.97
N GLU A 84 -9.14 3.40 19.12
CA GLU A 84 -9.89 3.60 20.36
C GLU A 84 -10.97 2.53 20.55
N PHE A 85 -11.34 1.79 19.50
CA PHE A 85 -12.21 0.63 19.66
C PHE A 85 -11.49 -0.47 20.47
N PRO A 86 -12.15 -1.02 21.51
CA PRO A 86 -11.62 -2.17 22.22
C PRO A 86 -11.31 -3.31 21.25
N PRO A 87 -10.21 -4.06 21.44
CA PRO A 87 -9.89 -5.20 20.59
C PRO A 87 -11.04 -6.19 20.47
N SER A 88 -11.76 -6.46 21.57
CA SER A 88 -12.95 -7.33 21.59
C SER A 88 -14.08 -6.85 20.67
N VAL A 89 -14.29 -5.54 20.57
CA VAL A 89 -15.29 -4.96 19.66
C VAL A 89 -14.82 -5.10 18.21
N ARG A 90 -13.52 -4.93 17.94
CA ARG A 90 -12.95 -5.13 16.60
C ARG A 90 -13.07 -6.59 16.15
N GLU A 91 -12.83 -7.54 17.04
CA GLU A 91 -13.08 -8.98 16.78
C GLU A 91 -14.56 -9.25 16.48
N LEU A 92 -15.47 -8.77 17.33
CA LEU A 92 -16.91 -8.92 17.12
C LEU A 92 -17.36 -8.38 15.77
N LEU A 93 -16.88 -7.19 15.39
CA LEU A 93 -17.20 -6.56 14.11
C LEU A 93 -16.67 -7.36 12.92
N PHE A 94 -15.48 -7.95 13.05
CA PHE A 94 -14.92 -8.82 12.02
C PHE A 94 -15.70 -10.13 11.90
N ASP A 95 -16.12 -10.73 13.02
CA ASP A 95 -16.96 -11.92 13.02
C ASP A 95 -18.33 -11.65 12.37
N MET A 96 -18.97 -10.53 12.69
CA MET A 96 -20.21 -10.11 12.06
C MET A 96 -20.05 -9.89 10.55
N PHE A 97 -18.90 -9.37 10.14
CA PHE A 97 -18.53 -9.25 8.73
C PHE A 97 -18.38 -10.62 8.06
N MET A 98 -17.62 -11.55 8.65
CA MET A 98 -17.38 -12.89 8.11
C MET A 98 -18.62 -13.79 8.12
N ARG A 99 -19.63 -13.50 8.96
CA ARG A 99 -20.95 -14.14 8.89
C ARG A 99 -21.74 -13.74 7.64
N ARG A 100 -21.50 -12.53 7.11
CA ARG A 100 -22.22 -11.95 5.97
C ARG A 100 -21.48 -12.16 4.65
N PHE A 101 -20.15 -12.16 4.68
CA PHE A 101 -19.29 -12.23 3.50
C PHE A 101 -18.42 -13.48 3.49
N VAL A 102 -18.04 -13.91 2.30
CA VAL A 102 -17.10 -15.01 2.08
C VAL A 102 -16.06 -14.57 1.04
N PHE A 103 -14.77 -14.76 1.35
CA PHE A 103 -13.70 -14.52 0.40
C PHE A 103 -13.65 -15.66 -0.61
N MET A 104 -13.79 -15.32 -1.90
CA MET A 104 -13.84 -16.32 -2.99
C MET A 104 -12.49 -17.01 -3.20
N ARG A 105 -11.39 -16.32 -2.89
CA ARG A 105 -10.02 -16.81 -3.05
C ARG A 105 -9.47 -17.25 -1.69
N PRO A 106 -9.10 -18.53 -1.51
CA PRO A 106 -8.46 -18.99 -0.27
C PRO A 106 -7.20 -18.18 0.11
N GLU A 107 -6.49 -17.66 -0.89
CA GLU A 107 -5.27 -16.86 -0.75
C GLU A 107 -5.55 -15.47 -0.14
N ASP A 108 -6.79 -14.99 -0.21
CA ASP A 108 -7.19 -13.73 0.40
C ASP A 108 -7.40 -13.87 1.91
N LEU A 109 -7.70 -15.08 2.42
CA LEU A 109 -8.04 -15.30 3.84
C LEU A 109 -6.94 -14.84 4.82
N PRO A 110 -5.64 -15.11 4.59
CA PRO A 110 -4.58 -14.60 5.47
C PRO A 110 -4.49 -13.08 5.51
N ARG A 111 -4.92 -12.39 4.44
CA ARG A 111 -4.85 -10.92 4.31
C ARG A 111 -6.18 -10.23 4.60
N ALA A 112 -7.29 -10.98 4.63
CA ALA A 112 -8.65 -10.50 4.82
C ALA A 112 -8.76 -9.58 6.03
N ARG A 113 -8.23 -10.02 7.18
CA ARG A 113 -8.28 -9.24 8.42
C ARG A 113 -7.53 -7.92 8.30
N VAL A 114 -6.33 -7.94 7.74
CA VAL A 114 -5.48 -6.75 7.59
C VAL A 114 -6.13 -5.72 6.67
N VAL A 115 -6.66 -6.17 5.52
CA VAL A 115 -7.33 -5.28 4.56
C VAL A 115 -8.64 -4.75 5.14
N TRP A 116 -9.40 -5.57 5.86
CA TRP A 116 -10.64 -5.17 6.53
C TRP A 116 -10.39 -4.10 7.58
N GLU A 117 -9.41 -4.29 8.46
CA GLU A 117 -9.04 -3.29 9.47
C GLU A 117 -8.55 -1.99 8.83
N SER A 118 -7.73 -2.09 7.78
CA SER A 118 -7.24 -0.91 7.06
C SER A 118 -8.40 -0.14 6.42
N THR A 119 -9.39 -0.86 5.89
CA THR A 119 -10.61 -0.29 5.30
C THR A 119 -11.45 0.43 6.37
N ALA A 120 -11.73 -0.24 7.50
CA ALA A 120 -12.48 0.35 8.61
C ALA A 120 -11.78 1.60 9.15
N ARG A 121 -10.46 1.53 9.39
CA ARG A 121 -9.65 2.66 9.86
C ARG A 121 -9.68 3.86 8.92
N THR A 122 -9.46 3.61 7.63
CA THR A 122 -9.38 4.67 6.62
C THR A 122 -10.74 5.34 6.44
N ASN A 123 -11.80 4.54 6.35
CA ASN A 123 -13.14 5.04 6.11
C ASN A 123 -13.72 5.75 7.35
N LEU A 124 -13.49 5.24 8.58
CA LEU A 124 -13.90 5.94 9.80
C LEU A 124 -13.25 7.32 9.92
N ARG A 125 -11.93 7.40 9.66
CA ARG A 125 -11.22 8.67 9.63
C ARG A 125 -11.81 9.64 8.61
N LYS A 126 -12.17 9.13 7.43
CA LYS A 126 -12.82 9.91 6.37
C LYS A 126 -14.19 10.41 6.81
N SER A 127 -15.06 9.54 7.34
CA SER A 127 -16.40 9.92 7.84
C SER A 127 -16.34 10.97 8.95
N MET A 128 -15.38 10.88 9.87
CA MET A 128 -15.16 11.90 10.91
C MET A 128 -14.64 13.23 10.34
N TRP A 129 -13.83 13.19 9.29
CA TRP A 129 -13.41 14.41 8.59
C TRP A 129 -14.59 15.05 7.84
N GLU A 130 -15.38 14.28 7.11
CA GLU A 130 -16.56 14.76 6.39
C GLU A 130 -17.60 15.37 7.33
N ALA A 131 -17.83 14.78 8.50
CA ALA A 131 -18.72 15.32 9.52
C ALA A 131 -18.26 16.72 10.01
N ARG A 132 -16.97 16.87 10.34
CA ARG A 132 -16.40 18.16 10.77
C ARG A 132 -16.39 19.19 9.66
N ASP A 133 -16.07 18.78 8.43
CA ASP A 133 -16.07 19.65 7.26
C ASP A 133 -17.50 20.16 6.96
N LYS A 134 -18.50 19.29 7.05
CA LYS A 134 -19.91 19.66 6.92
C LYS A 134 -20.32 20.67 8.00
N ALA A 135 -20.03 20.41 9.27
CA ALA A 135 -20.33 21.34 10.37
C ALA A 135 -19.63 22.70 10.17
N THR A 136 -18.35 22.69 9.80
CA THR A 136 -17.57 23.90 9.50
C THR A 136 -18.21 24.72 8.38
N LYS A 137 -18.64 24.07 7.30
CA LYS A 137 -19.28 24.74 6.15
C LYS A 137 -20.65 25.31 6.50
N THR A 138 -21.42 24.61 7.35
CA THR A 138 -22.75 25.08 7.75
C THR A 138 -22.69 26.29 8.67
N ILE A 139 -21.75 26.32 9.62
CA ILE A 139 -21.63 27.42 10.60
C ILE A 139 -20.73 28.55 10.09
N GLY A 140 -19.76 28.24 9.23
CA GLY A 140 -18.70 29.17 8.84
C GLY A 140 -17.58 29.32 9.87
N SER A 141 -17.56 28.50 10.92
CA SER A 141 -16.55 28.52 11.98
C SER A 141 -15.75 27.22 12.03
N ARG A 142 -14.43 27.34 12.27
CA ARG A 142 -13.53 26.20 12.52
C ARG A 142 -13.39 25.87 14.01
N ASP A 143 -14.11 26.58 14.89
CA ASP A 143 -14.13 26.30 16.31
C ASP A 143 -15.01 25.07 16.62
N PRO A 144 -14.44 23.96 17.13
CA PRO A 144 -15.20 22.76 17.44
C PRO A 144 -16.36 22.95 18.42
N THR A 145 -16.29 23.95 19.30
CA THR A 145 -17.37 24.22 20.27
C THR A 145 -18.67 24.64 19.59
N THR A 146 -18.58 25.21 18.38
CA THR A 146 -19.74 25.64 17.60
C THR A 146 -20.43 24.49 16.87
N TRP A 147 -19.78 23.34 16.72
CA TRP A 147 -20.26 22.24 15.87
C TRP A 147 -21.27 21.30 16.54
N MET A 148 -21.55 21.46 17.84
CA MET A 148 -22.28 20.46 18.66
C MET A 148 -23.66 20.08 18.11
N ASP A 149 -24.40 21.01 17.49
CA ASP A 149 -25.72 20.74 16.93
C ASP A 149 -25.69 20.27 15.47
N TYR A 150 -24.51 20.11 14.89
CA TYR A 150 -24.28 19.78 13.48
C TYR A 150 -23.62 18.42 13.29
N GLY A 151 -23.83 17.52 14.26
CA GLY A 151 -23.33 16.15 14.23
C GLY A 151 -23.92 15.31 13.10
N PRO A 152 -23.23 14.23 12.69
CA PRO A 152 -23.73 13.35 11.66
C PRO A 152 -24.86 12.45 12.20
N VAL A 153 -25.83 12.11 11.34
CA VAL A 153 -27.01 11.28 11.69
C VAL A 153 -26.63 9.89 12.24
N TRP A 154 -25.48 9.35 11.82
CA TRP A 154 -25.00 8.03 12.26
C TRP A 154 -24.31 8.04 13.62
N LEU A 155 -24.09 9.21 14.24
CA LEU A 155 -23.45 9.34 15.55
C LEU A 155 -24.42 9.96 16.54
N ARG A 156 -24.48 9.39 17.74
CA ARG A 156 -25.29 9.96 18.82
C ARG A 156 -24.85 11.38 19.16
N ARG A 157 -25.82 12.27 19.45
CA ARG A 157 -25.58 13.69 19.73
C ARG A 157 -24.61 13.90 20.90
N ASP A 158 -24.78 13.16 21.99
CA ASP A 158 -23.92 13.24 23.18
C ASP A 158 -22.48 12.79 22.90
N TYR A 159 -22.30 11.80 22.02
CA TYR A 159 -20.96 11.38 21.59
C TYR A 159 -20.30 12.43 20.70
N TRP A 160 -21.07 13.01 19.77
CA TRP A 160 -20.58 14.10 18.94
C TRP A 160 -20.19 15.33 19.78
N GLU A 161 -21.03 15.74 20.73
CA GLU A 161 -20.75 16.83 21.65
C GLU A 161 -19.47 16.58 22.47
N SER A 162 -19.31 15.37 22.99
CA SER A 162 -18.09 14.95 23.69
C SER A 162 -16.83 15.03 22.81
N LEU A 163 -16.95 14.65 21.53
CA LEU A 163 -15.86 14.77 20.56
C LEU A 163 -15.55 16.24 20.23
N CYS A 164 -16.57 17.10 20.09
CA CYS A 164 -16.40 18.53 19.91
C CYS A 164 -15.59 19.16 21.05
N HIS A 165 -15.94 18.85 22.31
CA HIS A 165 -15.16 19.29 23.47
C HIS A 165 -13.71 18.78 23.42
N ARG A 166 -13.50 17.51 23.06
CA ARG A 166 -12.14 16.95 22.92
C ARG A 166 -11.33 17.68 21.85
N TRP A 167 -11.93 17.99 20.71
CA TRP A 167 -11.27 18.71 19.62
C TRP A 167 -11.04 20.19 19.94
N ALA A 168 -11.84 20.77 20.83
CA ALA A 168 -11.65 22.13 21.32
C ALA A 168 -10.43 22.24 22.27
N THR A 169 -9.96 21.14 22.86
CA THR A 169 -8.79 21.16 23.77
C THR A 169 -7.52 21.67 23.09
N GLY A 170 -6.73 22.48 23.82
CA GLY A 170 -5.44 23.00 23.35
C GLY A 170 -4.51 21.92 22.78
N PRO A 171 -4.26 20.81 23.50
CA PRO A 171 -3.40 19.72 23.01
C PRO A 171 -3.87 19.09 21.70
N TRP A 172 -5.19 19.03 21.43
CA TRP A 172 -5.70 18.53 20.15
C TRP A 172 -5.47 19.55 19.04
N GLN A 173 -5.79 20.82 19.29
CA GLN A 173 -5.60 21.89 18.31
C GLN A 173 -4.13 22.07 17.93
N GLU A 174 -3.21 22.03 18.90
CA GLU A 174 -1.78 22.11 18.67
C GLU A 174 -1.29 20.98 17.76
N ARG A 175 -1.68 19.72 18.04
CA ARG A 175 -1.36 18.57 17.18
C ARG A 175 -1.94 18.73 15.77
N SER A 176 -3.17 19.22 15.66
CA SER A 176 -3.83 19.48 14.39
C SER A 176 -3.08 20.54 13.57
N GLN A 177 -2.70 21.65 14.20
CA GLN A 177 -1.93 22.72 13.56
C GLN A 177 -0.51 22.28 13.21
N ALA A 178 0.17 21.52 14.08
CA ALA A 178 1.47 20.94 13.77
C ALA A 178 1.39 20.01 12.56
N ALA A 179 0.39 19.12 12.49
CA ALA A 179 0.18 18.26 11.33
C ALA A 179 -0.13 19.07 10.05
N LYS A 180 -0.84 20.20 10.16
CA LYS A 180 -1.08 21.12 9.04
C LYS A 180 0.21 21.79 8.59
N ARG A 181 1.03 22.31 9.51
CA ARG A 181 2.34 22.90 9.22
C ARG A 181 3.25 21.86 8.56
N ASN A 182 3.34 20.65 9.10
CA ASN A 182 4.15 19.58 8.52
C ASN A 182 3.74 19.23 7.08
N ARG A 183 2.43 19.22 6.78
CA ARG A 183 1.94 19.05 5.39
C ARG A 183 2.32 20.23 4.49
N ALA A 184 2.34 21.44 5.01
CA ALA A 184 2.76 22.63 4.26
C ALA A 184 4.28 22.68 4.02
N THR A 185 5.09 22.34 5.04
CA THR A 185 6.56 22.33 4.95
C THR A 185 7.09 21.28 3.97
N HIS A 186 6.38 20.17 3.81
CA HIS A 186 6.71 19.13 2.82
C HIS A 186 5.73 19.09 1.65
N ALA A 187 5.06 20.21 1.34
CA ALA A 187 4.05 20.24 0.28
C ALA A 187 4.59 19.68 -1.05
N GLU A 188 5.82 20.05 -1.40
CA GLU A 188 6.54 19.59 -2.59
C GLU A 188 6.66 18.06 -2.66
N LYS A 189 6.98 17.41 -1.53
CA LYS A 189 7.17 15.96 -1.41
C LYS A 189 5.86 15.16 -1.30
N ASN A 190 4.71 15.86 -1.22
CA ASN A 190 3.38 15.25 -1.12
C ASN A 190 2.56 15.40 -2.41
N LEU A 191 3.09 16.07 -3.43
CA LEU A 191 2.43 16.22 -4.74
C LEU A 191 2.47 14.89 -5.48
N HIS A 192 1.29 14.34 -5.76
CA HIS A 192 1.11 13.16 -6.59
C HIS A 192 -0.06 13.36 -7.55
N THR A 193 0.13 13.05 -8.84
CA THR A 193 -0.86 13.34 -9.89
C THR A 193 -1.78 12.16 -10.23
N SER A 194 -1.57 10.98 -9.65
CA SER A 194 -2.13 9.76 -10.24
C SER A 194 -3.50 9.32 -9.71
N GLY A 195 -4.41 9.04 -10.65
CA GLY A 195 -5.62 8.22 -10.47
C GLY A 195 -5.37 6.71 -10.61
N SER A 196 -6.44 5.93 -10.79
CA SER A 196 -6.41 4.45 -10.90
C SER A 196 -5.71 3.95 -12.18
N LEU A 197 -5.08 2.77 -12.11
CA LEU A 197 -4.52 2.05 -13.26
C LEU A 197 -5.51 1.02 -13.83
N GLU A 198 -5.41 0.76 -15.14
CA GLU A 198 -6.03 -0.40 -15.82
C GLU A 198 -5.06 -1.59 -15.97
N ARG A 199 -3.73 -1.36 -15.96
CA ARG A 199 -2.69 -2.39 -16.00
C ARG A 199 -1.63 -2.17 -14.92
N ALA A 200 -0.90 -3.21 -14.54
CA ALA A 200 0.29 -3.08 -13.70
C ALA A 200 1.37 -2.30 -14.48
N PRO A 201 1.74 -1.08 -14.05
CA PRO A 201 2.78 -0.27 -14.68
C PRO A 201 4.15 -0.72 -14.15
N THR A 202 5.22 -0.46 -14.91
CA THR A 202 6.57 -0.58 -14.33
C THR A 202 6.75 0.44 -13.20
N PHE A 203 7.69 0.21 -12.30
CA PHE A 203 7.96 1.16 -11.22
C PHE A 203 8.27 2.56 -11.76
N ARG A 204 9.04 2.64 -12.84
CA ARG A 204 9.40 3.90 -13.48
C ARG A 204 8.20 4.60 -14.11
N GLU A 205 7.36 3.87 -14.83
CA GLU A 205 6.11 4.40 -15.39
C GLU A 205 5.19 4.93 -14.27
N LEU A 206 5.10 4.20 -13.15
CA LEU A 206 4.32 4.62 -11.99
C LEU A 206 4.88 5.90 -11.37
N PHE A 207 6.20 5.97 -11.20
CA PHE A 207 6.88 7.12 -10.62
C PHE A 207 6.70 8.37 -11.49
N ASP A 208 6.98 8.27 -12.79
CA ASP A 208 6.81 9.38 -13.72
C ASP A 208 5.36 9.86 -13.77
N ARG A 209 4.40 8.94 -13.81
CA ARG A 209 2.98 9.33 -13.83
C ARG A 209 2.50 9.98 -12.53
N THR A 210 3.07 9.59 -11.40
CA THR A 210 2.74 10.17 -10.10
C THR A 210 3.47 11.49 -9.86
N HIS A 211 4.68 11.64 -10.42
CA HIS A 211 5.58 12.76 -10.11
C HIS A 211 5.88 13.67 -11.30
N LYS A 212 5.26 13.48 -12.48
CA LYS A 212 5.21 14.46 -13.57
C LYS A 212 3.86 15.17 -13.62
N ARG A 213 3.86 16.39 -14.14
CA ARG A 213 2.65 17.20 -14.36
C ARG A 213 1.87 16.60 -15.53
N LYS A 214 0.55 16.53 -15.40
CA LYS A 214 -0.29 15.97 -16.46
C LYS A 214 -0.15 16.81 -17.75
N GLY A 215 0.24 16.17 -18.85
CA GLY A 215 0.37 16.82 -20.15
C GLY A 215 1.71 17.53 -20.38
N THR A 216 2.65 17.46 -19.44
CA THR A 216 4.05 17.87 -19.65
C THR A 216 4.98 16.75 -19.21
N ASP A 217 6.25 16.81 -19.63
CA ASP A 217 7.29 15.88 -19.17
C ASP A 217 7.99 16.37 -17.89
N ASP A 218 7.51 17.47 -17.31
CA ASP A 218 8.14 18.12 -16.15
C ASP A 218 7.72 17.48 -14.84
N TYR A 219 8.67 17.36 -13.91
CA TYR A 219 8.39 16.88 -12.57
C TYR A 219 7.55 17.88 -11.74
N VAL A 220 6.71 17.35 -10.86
CA VAL A 220 5.90 18.12 -9.90
C VAL A 220 6.73 18.73 -8.77
N SER A 221 7.96 18.23 -8.58
CA SER A 221 8.90 18.64 -7.54
C SER A 221 10.33 18.57 -8.07
N GLU A 222 11.20 19.47 -7.61
CA GLU A 222 12.64 19.42 -7.88
C GLU A 222 13.23 18.16 -7.24
N SER A 223 12.74 17.80 -6.05
CA SER A 223 13.12 16.56 -5.37
C SER A 223 12.92 15.31 -6.24
N ALA A 224 11.77 15.17 -6.92
CA ALA A 224 11.51 14.02 -7.79
C ALA A 224 12.45 14.00 -9.00
N ARG A 225 12.74 15.17 -9.57
CA ARG A 225 13.69 15.33 -10.68
C ARG A 225 15.10 14.88 -10.26
N THR A 226 15.60 15.40 -9.15
CA THR A 226 16.95 15.08 -8.66
C THR A 226 17.11 13.58 -8.35
N ILE A 227 16.08 12.94 -7.79
CA ILE A 227 16.09 11.50 -7.50
C ILE A 227 16.21 10.70 -8.80
N VAL A 228 15.42 11.04 -9.79
CA VAL A 228 15.46 10.42 -11.11
C VAL A 228 16.84 10.58 -11.77
N GLU A 229 17.35 11.80 -11.84
CA GLU A 229 18.63 12.10 -12.50
C GLU A 229 19.78 11.39 -11.78
N THR A 230 19.74 11.33 -10.45
CA THR A 230 20.73 10.60 -9.65
C THR A 230 20.64 9.10 -9.88
N TYR A 231 19.43 8.53 -9.91
CA TYR A 231 19.22 7.11 -10.19
C TYR A 231 19.72 6.71 -11.58
N GLU A 232 19.39 7.48 -12.62
CA GLU A 232 19.82 7.22 -13.99
C GLU A 232 21.34 7.27 -14.15
N ARG A 233 21.99 8.23 -13.47
CA ARG A 233 23.45 8.30 -13.38
C ARG A 233 24.01 7.05 -12.68
N THR A 234 23.49 6.69 -11.51
CA THR A 234 23.95 5.50 -10.77
C THR A 234 23.75 4.21 -11.57
N MET A 235 22.63 4.08 -12.31
CA MET A 235 22.40 2.95 -13.20
C MET A 235 23.41 2.90 -14.35
N THR A 236 23.74 4.05 -14.94
CA THR A 236 24.75 4.14 -16.01
C THR A 236 26.14 3.76 -15.49
N ASP A 237 26.49 4.20 -14.28
CA ASP A 237 27.78 3.90 -13.66
C ASP A 237 27.90 2.41 -13.26
N ARG A 238 26.81 1.81 -12.77
CA ARG A 238 26.78 0.40 -12.31
C ARG A 238 26.71 -0.61 -13.45
N TYR A 239 26.04 -0.27 -14.55
CA TYR A 239 25.80 -1.18 -15.67
C TYR A 239 26.43 -0.61 -16.95
N ALA A 240 27.73 -0.84 -17.14
CA ALA A 240 28.40 -0.58 -18.41
C ALA A 240 27.86 -1.49 -19.53
N GLU A 241 28.08 -1.09 -20.80
CA GLU A 241 27.59 -1.77 -22.01
C GLU A 241 27.83 -3.30 -21.95
N GLY A 242 26.74 -4.07 -21.96
CA GLY A 242 26.77 -5.55 -21.98
C GLY A 242 26.24 -6.24 -20.73
N THR A 243 25.89 -5.49 -19.67
CA THR A 243 25.29 -6.05 -18.45
C THR A 243 23.76 -6.05 -18.55
N ARG A 244 23.07 -7.08 -18.04
CA ARG A 244 21.60 -7.15 -18.05
C ARG A 244 21.04 -6.08 -17.11
N GLN A 245 20.51 -4.99 -17.69
CA GLN A 245 19.86 -3.92 -16.95
C GLN A 245 18.58 -4.46 -16.29
N LEU A 246 18.44 -4.24 -14.98
CA LEU A 246 17.19 -4.50 -14.26
C LEU A 246 16.19 -3.38 -14.57
N ASP A 247 14.90 -3.73 -14.66
CA ASP A 247 13.82 -2.73 -14.81
C ASP A 247 13.77 -1.75 -13.62
N LEU A 248 14.24 -2.18 -12.45
CA LEU A 248 14.50 -1.37 -11.26
C LEU A 248 15.67 -1.98 -10.47
N ASP A 249 16.71 -1.21 -10.20
CA ASP A 249 17.74 -1.54 -9.19
C ASP A 249 17.34 -0.87 -7.87
N PRO A 250 16.85 -1.63 -6.87
CA PRO A 250 16.34 -1.04 -5.65
C PRO A 250 17.43 -0.38 -4.79
N GLU A 251 18.68 -0.83 -4.88
CA GLU A 251 19.79 -0.24 -4.14
C GLU A 251 20.19 1.09 -4.76
N ALA A 252 20.33 1.15 -6.09
CA ALA A 252 20.59 2.42 -6.78
C ALA A 252 19.47 3.45 -6.55
N TRP A 253 18.21 2.99 -6.42
CA TRP A 253 17.10 3.88 -6.09
C TRP A 253 17.19 4.42 -4.66
N VAL A 254 17.57 3.58 -3.68
CA VAL A 254 17.78 4.04 -2.31
C VAL A 254 18.97 5.00 -2.23
N ASP A 255 20.05 4.74 -2.97
CA ASP A 255 21.20 5.66 -3.06
C ASP A 255 20.76 7.05 -3.56
N ALA A 256 19.88 7.09 -4.57
CA ALA A 256 19.37 8.32 -5.14
C ALA A 256 18.37 9.07 -4.23
N VAL A 257 17.56 8.34 -3.48
CA VAL A 257 16.57 8.91 -2.53
C VAL A 257 17.23 9.37 -1.22
N GLY A 258 18.31 8.70 -0.82
CA GLY A 258 18.93 8.82 0.48
C GLY A 258 18.26 7.97 1.57
N VAL A 259 18.76 8.11 2.80
CA VAL A 259 18.44 7.24 3.95
C VAL A 259 16.91 7.09 4.14
N PRO A 260 16.39 5.84 4.14
CA PRO A 260 14.98 5.58 4.39
C PRO A 260 14.53 6.20 5.73
N ARG A 261 13.40 6.92 5.72
CA ARG A 261 12.84 7.53 6.94
C ARG A 261 11.63 6.73 7.40
N LYS A 262 11.65 6.28 8.65
CA LYS A 262 10.57 5.48 9.27
C LYS A 262 10.20 4.23 8.46
N GLY A 263 11.21 3.53 7.92
CA GLY A 263 11.01 2.33 7.11
C GLY A 263 10.32 2.58 5.76
N ARG A 264 10.36 3.81 5.24
CA ARG A 264 9.80 4.17 3.93
C ARG A 264 10.86 4.79 3.04
N VAL A 265 10.85 4.38 1.78
CA VAL A 265 11.66 4.95 0.69
C VAL A 265 10.75 5.82 -0.18
N TYR A 266 11.20 7.01 -0.52
CA TYR A 266 10.46 7.91 -1.41
C TYR A 266 10.21 7.25 -2.78
N GLY A 267 8.99 7.39 -3.31
CA GLY A 267 8.58 6.75 -4.58
C GLY A 267 8.09 5.30 -4.44
N PHE A 268 8.38 4.61 -3.33
CA PHE A 268 7.81 3.28 -3.06
C PHE A 268 6.46 3.40 -2.33
N GLY A 269 5.41 2.83 -2.93
CA GLY A 269 4.10 2.65 -2.29
C GLY A 269 4.00 1.33 -1.52
N ASP A 270 2.88 1.12 -0.80
CA ASP A 270 2.60 -0.12 -0.03
C ASP A 270 2.49 -1.40 -0.91
N SER A 271 2.55 -1.26 -2.23
CA SER A 271 2.41 -2.36 -3.20
C SER A 271 3.71 -3.07 -3.53
N LEU A 272 4.87 -2.50 -3.18
CA LEU A 272 6.17 -3.10 -3.42
C LEU A 272 6.80 -3.50 -2.10
N ASP A 273 7.21 -4.77 -2.02
CA ASP A 273 7.92 -5.27 -0.84
C ASP A 273 9.32 -4.62 -0.79
N THR A 274 9.47 -3.63 0.08
CA THR A 274 10.73 -2.93 0.31
C THR A 274 11.60 -3.62 1.35
N THR A 275 11.13 -4.71 1.96
CA THR A 275 11.86 -5.42 3.02
C THR A 275 13.24 -5.93 2.61
N PRO A 276 13.49 -6.44 1.38
CA PRO A 276 14.83 -6.91 1.00
C PRO A 276 15.85 -5.77 0.97
N VAL A 277 15.42 -4.60 0.48
CA VAL A 277 16.25 -3.41 0.31
C VAL A 277 16.52 -2.74 1.66
N LEU A 278 15.50 -2.63 2.50
CA LEU A 278 15.61 -2.07 3.84
C LEU A 278 16.45 -2.99 4.77
N SER A 279 16.42 -4.30 4.57
CA SER A 279 17.23 -5.27 5.32
C SER A 279 18.72 -5.19 4.98
N SER A 280 19.06 -4.99 3.70
CA SER A 280 20.45 -4.76 3.26
C SER A 280 21.04 -3.51 3.94
N TYR A 281 20.26 -2.43 3.98
CA TYR A 281 20.65 -1.17 4.63
C TYR A 281 20.68 -1.22 6.16
N ALA A 282 19.77 -1.95 6.81
CA ALA A 282 19.79 -2.15 8.26
C ALA A 282 21.07 -2.88 8.72
N SER A 283 21.62 -3.75 7.87
CA SER A 283 22.87 -4.49 8.13
C SER A 283 24.10 -3.58 8.06
N LEU A 284 24.06 -2.49 7.28
CA LEU A 284 25.15 -1.51 7.17
C LEU A 284 25.19 -0.51 8.36
N ILE A 285 24.10 -0.40 9.12
CA ILE A 285 23.97 0.54 10.25
C ILE A 285 24.14 -0.18 11.60
N ALA A 286 24.39 -1.50 11.61
CA ALA A 286 24.69 -2.22 12.83
C ALA A 286 25.98 -1.67 13.47
N PRO A 287 25.95 -1.19 14.73
CA PRO A 287 27.17 -0.75 15.40
C PRO A 287 28.15 -1.93 15.50
N PRO A 288 29.48 -1.69 15.44
CA PRO A 288 30.46 -2.76 15.58
C PRO A 288 30.20 -3.48 16.90
N THR A 289 30.05 -4.80 16.80
CA THR A 289 29.84 -5.70 17.91
C THR A 289 30.94 -5.48 18.95
N TYR A 290 30.58 -4.92 20.11
CA TYR A 290 31.45 -4.96 21.27
C TYR A 290 31.60 -6.44 21.64
N ALA A 291 32.82 -6.94 21.47
CA ALA A 291 33.21 -8.26 21.94
C ALA A 291 32.86 -8.39 23.43
N SER A 292 32.17 -9.48 23.77
CA SER A 292 31.93 -9.89 25.15
C SER A 292 33.23 -9.89 25.94
N SER A 293 33.30 -9.05 26.98
CA SER A 293 34.20 -9.26 28.10
C SER A 293 33.34 -9.43 29.35
N SER A 294 33.32 -10.67 29.82
CA SER A 294 32.73 -11.11 31.07
C SER A 294 33.48 -10.49 32.25
N ALA A 295 32.79 -9.64 33.03
CA ALA A 295 33.05 -9.47 34.46
C ALA A 295 31.85 -8.79 35.14
N ALA A 296 31.06 -9.53 35.93
CA ALA A 296 30.22 -8.96 36.98
C ALA A 296 31.10 -8.66 38.22
N PRO A 297 30.78 -7.63 39.03
CA PRO A 297 30.05 -7.91 40.29
C PRO A 297 29.17 -6.69 40.75
N PRO A 298 28.72 -6.55 42.03
CA PRO A 298 27.37 -6.88 42.45
C PRO A 298 26.55 -5.70 43.04
N GLY A 299 25.21 -5.82 42.96
CA GLY A 299 24.25 -5.43 44.01
C GLY A 299 24.05 -3.95 44.41
N SER A 300 22.89 -3.41 44.04
CA SER A 300 22.00 -2.45 44.76
C SER A 300 21.26 -1.67 43.66
N GLY A 301 19.94 -1.47 43.62
CA GLY A 301 18.92 -1.34 44.64
C GLY A 301 18.01 -0.23 44.11
N GLY A 302 16.71 -0.51 43.92
CA GLY A 302 15.66 0.52 43.84
C GLY A 302 15.43 1.26 42.52
N GLU A 303 14.15 1.26 42.13
CA GLU A 303 13.41 2.38 41.50
C GLU A 303 13.26 2.46 39.96
N ASP A 304 12.01 2.24 39.55
CA ASP A 304 11.21 2.93 38.52
C ASP A 304 11.73 3.04 37.07
N MET A 305 11.45 1.99 36.28
CA MET A 305 11.34 2.11 34.83
C MET A 305 9.94 2.61 34.43
N ARG A 306 9.78 3.93 34.40
CA ARG A 306 8.71 4.56 33.60
C ARG A 306 9.08 4.50 32.13
N THR A 307 8.20 3.84 31.39
CA THR A 307 8.13 3.66 29.95
C THR A 307 8.08 5.00 29.21
N LEU A 308 9.04 5.24 28.31
CA LEU A 308 8.94 6.25 27.24
C LEU A 308 9.26 5.55 25.92
N ILE A 309 8.21 5.23 25.17
CA ILE A 309 8.27 4.76 23.77
C ILE A 309 7.78 5.91 22.90
N TRP A 310 8.62 6.35 21.97
CA TRP A 310 8.30 7.25 20.85
C TRP A 310 8.29 6.47 19.54
#